data_AF-A0A932MXF4-F1
#
_entry.id   AF-A0A932MXF4-F1
#
_cell.length_a   1.000
_cell.length_b   1.000
_cell.length_c   1.000
_cell.angle_alpha   90.00
_cell.angle_beta   90.00
_cell.angle_gamma   90.00
#
_symmetry.space_group_name_H-M   'P 1'
#
loop_
_entity.id
_entity.type
_entity.pdbx_description
1 polymer ?
#
loop_
_entity_poly.entity_id
_entity_poly.type
_entity_poly.pdbx_seq_one_letter_code
_entity_poly.pdbx_strand_id
1 'polypeptide(L)'
;MVIHVRKEVEDSVYVQSYLPEVVRGLGVTLRHLFRNLFGSRKTRYLQTIRYPEEQRVYPPRYRGQHRLLPRADGSPRCVACYMCATACPAYCIHIVAAESPNPSI
;
A
#
# COMPACT_ATOMS: atom_id res chain seq x y z
N MET A 1 -45.62 -9.90 -11.56
CA MET A 1 -45.88 -9.92 -10.11
C MET A 1 -44.92 -8.93 -9.47
N VAL A 2 -45.35 -7.66 -9.35
CA VAL A 2 -44.52 -6.58 -8.79
C VAL A 2 -44.95 -6.41 -7.35
N ILE A 3 -44.06 -6.78 -6.42
CA ILE A 3 -44.35 -6.68 -4.99
C ILE A 3 -44.18 -5.20 -4.61
N HIS A 4 -45.29 -4.48 -4.48
CA HIS A 4 -45.28 -3.14 -3.88
C HIS A 4 -44.99 -3.29 -2.39
N VAL A 5 -43.72 -3.19 -2.00
CA VAL A 5 -43.32 -3.06 -0.61
C VAL A 5 -43.75 -1.68 -0.13
N ARG A 6 -44.91 -1.58 0.52
CA ARG A 6 -45.25 -0.41 1.34
C ARG A 6 -44.32 -0.42 2.56
N LYS A 7 -43.25 0.37 2.53
CA LYS A 7 -42.57 0.74 3.78
C LYS A 7 -43.45 1.81 4.42
N GLU A 8 -44.19 1.42 5.45
CA GLU A 8 -44.68 2.37 6.44
C GLU A 8 -43.42 2.94 7.11
N VAL A 9 -42.91 4.05 6.56
CA VAL A 9 -41.90 4.84 7.25
C VAL A 9 -42.68 5.49 8.38
N GLU A 10 -42.49 5.02 9.59
CA GLU A 10 -42.96 5.75 10.77
C GLU A 10 -42.31 7.14 10.71
N ASP A 11 -43.13 8.14 10.35
CA ASP A 11 -42.80 9.58 10.35
C ASP A 11 -42.68 10.09 11.79
N SER A 12 -41.98 9.33 12.63
CA SER A 12 -41.52 9.80 13.92
C SER A 12 -40.48 10.88 13.65
N VAL A 13 -40.74 12.08 14.15
CA VAL A 13 -39.83 13.26 14.08
C VAL A 13 -38.39 12.88 14.47
N TYR A 14 -38.23 11.86 15.32
CA TYR A 14 -36.95 11.26 15.69
C TYR A 14 -36.19 10.61 14.52
N VAL A 15 -36.85 9.85 13.66
CA VAL A 15 -36.22 9.15 12.52
C VAL A 15 -35.90 10.13 11.38
N GLN A 16 -36.75 11.14 11.17
CA GLN A 16 -36.55 12.14 10.11
C GLN A 16 -35.49 13.19 10.45
N SER A 17 -35.22 13.42 11.74
CA SER A 17 -34.18 14.35 12.20
C SER A 17 -32.75 13.79 12.08
N TYR A 18 -32.57 12.49 11.81
CA TYR A 18 -31.28 11.76 11.76
C TYR A 18 -30.39 11.91 13.02
N LEU A 19 -30.90 12.55 14.08
CA LEU A 19 -30.17 12.82 15.32
C LEU A 19 -29.66 11.55 16.03
N PRO A 20 -30.43 10.46 16.17
CA PRO A 20 -29.91 9.26 16.85
C PRO A 20 -28.75 8.62 16.08
N GLU A 21 -28.77 8.67 14.75
CA GLU A 21 -27.69 8.18 13.89
C GLU A 21 -26.44 9.06 14.00
N VAL A 22 -26.62 10.39 14.03
CA VAL A 22 -25.53 11.36 14.22
C VAL A 22 -24.87 11.17 15.58
N VAL A 23 -25.64 11.05 16.65
CA VAL A 23 -25.13 10.80 18.01
C VAL A 23 -24.40 9.47 18.08
N ARG A 24 -24.91 8.42 17.42
CA ARG A 24 -24.25 7.12 17.33
C ARG A 24 -22.91 7.22 16.60
N GLY A 25 -22.85 7.95 15.49
CA GLY A 25 -21.63 8.21 14.73
C GLY A 25 -20.58 8.98 15.56
N LEU A 26 -20.99 10.07 16.21
CA LEU A 26 -20.14 10.81 17.12
C LEU A 26 -19.66 9.95 18.30
N GLY A 27 -20.51 9.08 18.84
CA GLY A 27 -20.13 8.18 19.93
C GLY A 27 -18.99 7.23 19.54
N VAL A 28 -18.91 6.81 18.28
CA VAL A 28 -17.81 5.98 17.77
C VAL A 28 -16.53 6.81 17.63
N THR A 29 -16.60 8.00 17.03
CA THR A 29 -15.43 8.87 16.87
C THR A 29 -14.86 9.33 18.21
N LEU A 30 -15.72 9.71 19.15
CA LEU A 30 -15.34 10.10 20.50
C LEU A 30 -14.65 8.94 21.24
N ARG A 31 -15.16 7.71 21.09
CA ARG A 31 -14.52 6.52 21.66
C ARG A 31 -13.12 6.27 21.12
N HIS A 32 -12.92 6.41 19.81
CA HIS A 32 -11.59 6.30 19.21
C HIS A 32 -10.66 7.44 19.65
N LEU A 33 -11.18 8.67 19.77
CA LEU A 33 -10.47 9.84 20.27
C LEU A 33 -9.98 9.60 21.70
N PHE A 34 -10.88 9.24 22.63
CA PHE A 34 -10.54 8.96 24.02
C PHE A 34 -9.55 7.79 24.15
N ARG A 35 -9.72 6.71 23.37
CA ARG A 35 -8.79 5.58 23.38
C ARG A 35 -7.40 5.94 22.85
N ASN A 36 -7.29 6.89 21.92
CA ASN A 36 -6.02 7.34 21.37
C ASN A 36 -5.30 8.37 22.25
N LEU A 37 -6.04 9.25 22.94
CA LEU A 37 -5.49 10.27 23.84
C LEU A 37 -5.09 9.70 25.20
N PHE A 38 -5.99 8.94 25.83
CA PHE A 38 -5.81 8.47 27.21
C PHE A 38 -5.36 6.99 27.31
N GLY A 39 -5.29 6.28 26.18
CA GLY A 39 -4.79 4.91 26.14
C GLY A 39 -3.26 4.81 26.17
N SER A 40 -2.74 3.83 26.90
CA SER A 40 -1.32 3.45 26.86
C SER A 40 -0.86 3.08 25.43
N ARG A 41 0.44 3.20 25.12
CA ARG A 41 1.00 2.90 23.78
C ARG A 41 0.59 1.53 23.22
N LYS A 42 0.37 0.52 24.09
CA LYS A 42 -0.07 -0.84 23.72
C LYS A 42 -1.58 -0.94 23.41
N THR A 43 -2.38 0.03 23.86
CA THR A 43 -3.85 0.04 23.77
C THR A 43 -4.37 1.06 22.75
N ARG A 44 -3.51 2.02 22.35
CA ARG A 44 -3.80 2.97 21.26
C ARG A 44 -4.04 2.23 19.95
N TYR A 45 -5.02 2.70 19.20
CA TYR A 45 -5.33 2.20 17.86
C TYR A 45 -4.51 2.91 16.77
N LEU A 46 -3.34 3.44 17.13
CA LEU A 46 -2.46 4.16 16.19
C LEU A 46 -1.49 3.16 15.57
N GLN A 47 -1.74 2.78 14.32
CA GLN A 47 -0.87 1.93 13.49
C GLN A 47 0.21 2.74 12.76
N THR A 48 0.55 3.92 13.27
CA THR A 48 1.51 4.84 12.64
C THR A 48 2.94 4.43 13.00
N ILE A 49 3.81 4.38 12.00
CA ILE A 49 5.26 4.14 12.17
C ILE A 49 5.97 5.49 12.11
N ARG A 50 6.93 5.74 13.00
CA ARG A 50 7.70 7.00 13.01
C ARG A 50 8.86 6.96 12.02
N TYR A 51 8.62 7.38 10.78
CA TYR A 51 9.70 7.51 9.79
C TYR A 51 10.49 8.81 10.01
N PRO A 52 11.84 8.81 9.96
CA PRO A 52 12.73 7.74 9.51
C PRO A 52 13.24 6.78 10.61
N GLU A 53 12.95 7.03 11.89
CA GLU A 53 13.54 6.28 13.01
C GLU A 53 13.07 4.82 13.07
N GLU A 54 11.81 4.57 12.72
CA GLU A 54 11.18 3.27 12.60
C GLU A 54 10.88 3.00 11.12
N GLN A 55 11.35 1.85 10.62
CA GLN A 55 11.09 1.42 9.25
C GLN A 55 10.17 0.21 9.21
N ARG A 56 9.45 0.08 8.11
CA ARG A 56 8.57 -1.06 7.85
C ARG A 56 9.43 -2.27 7.52
N VAL A 57 9.06 -3.45 8.04
CA VAL A 57 9.70 -4.70 7.65
C VAL A 57 9.21 -5.08 6.26
N TYR A 58 10.09 -5.03 5.26
CA TYR A 58 9.76 -5.45 3.90
C TYR A 58 9.75 -6.98 3.78
N PRO A 59 8.81 -7.57 3.03
CA PRO A 59 8.82 -9.00 2.78
C PRO A 59 10.03 -9.40 1.89
N PRO A 60 10.50 -10.66 1.94
CA PRO A 60 11.63 -11.12 1.12
C PRO A 60 11.46 -10.93 -0.41
N ARG A 61 10.22 -10.83 -0.90
CA ARG A 61 9.89 -10.63 -2.32
C ARG A 61 9.54 -9.18 -2.67
N TYR A 62 9.93 -8.22 -1.84
CA TYR A 62 9.70 -6.81 -2.10
C TYR A 62 10.43 -6.38 -3.38
N ARG A 63 9.70 -5.74 -4.30
CA ARG A 63 10.23 -5.20 -5.55
C ARG A 63 10.68 -3.76 -5.32
N GLY A 64 11.97 -3.59 -5.05
CA GLY A 64 12.60 -2.28 -4.85
C GLY A 64 13.32 -1.78 -6.09
N GLN A 65 14.46 -1.13 -5.86
CA GLN A 65 15.31 -0.60 -6.93
C GLN A 65 15.96 -1.72 -7.75
N HIS A 66 15.96 -1.56 -9.08
CA HIS A 66 16.65 -2.46 -10.00
C HIS A 66 18.17 -2.32 -9.82
N ARG A 67 18.89 -3.45 -9.75
CA ARG A 67 20.35 -3.50 -9.64
C ARG A 67 20.91 -4.57 -10.55
N LEU A 68 22.06 -4.30 -11.17
CA LEU A 68 22.83 -5.32 -11.86
C LEU A 68 23.62 -6.15 -10.84
N LEU A 69 23.52 -7.48 -10.96
CA LEU A 69 24.25 -8.39 -10.08
C LEU A 69 25.64 -8.67 -10.65
N PRO A 70 26.71 -8.62 -9.83
CA PRO A 70 28.03 -9.07 -10.25
C PRO A 70 28.12 -10.61 -10.29
N ARG A 71 29.06 -11.11 -11.09
CA ARG A 71 29.58 -12.49 -11.04
C ARG A 71 30.57 -12.62 -9.87
N ALA A 72 31.12 -13.81 -9.66
CA ALA A 72 32.15 -14.04 -8.63
C ALA A 72 33.39 -13.15 -8.86
N ASP A 73 33.72 -12.86 -10.13
CA ASP A 73 34.87 -12.05 -10.53
C ASP A 73 34.60 -10.53 -10.49
N GLY A 74 33.42 -10.11 -10.00
CA GLY A 74 33.03 -8.70 -9.94
C GLY A 74 32.49 -8.11 -11.26
N SER A 75 32.63 -8.82 -12.39
CA SER A 75 32.03 -8.41 -13.68
C SER A 75 30.49 -8.44 -13.63
N PRO A 76 29.77 -7.56 -14.36
CA PRO A 76 28.30 -7.61 -14.39
C PRO A 76 27.80 -8.90 -15.06
N ARG A 77 26.71 -9.47 -14.56
CA ARG A 77 26.04 -10.63 -15.20
C ARG A 77 25.30 -10.30 -16.50
N CYS A 78 25.09 -9.02 -16.78
CA CYS A 78 24.40 -8.58 -17.99
C CYS A 78 25.31 -8.82 -19.21
N VAL A 79 24.78 -9.47 -20.24
CA VAL A 79 25.46 -9.72 -21.53
C VAL A 79 24.89 -8.89 -22.67
N ALA A 80 24.14 -7.82 -22.34
CA ALA A 80 23.44 -6.99 -23.31
C ALA A 80 22.54 -7.78 -24.30
N CYS A 81 21.83 -8.82 -23.84
CA CYS A 81 20.94 -9.64 -24.69
C CYS A 81 19.60 -8.97 -25.05
N TYR A 82 19.32 -7.78 -24.54
CA TYR A 82 18.07 -7.02 -24.76
C TYR A 82 16.77 -7.66 -24.22
N MET A 83 16.79 -8.88 -23.66
CA MET A 83 15.58 -9.56 -23.19
C MET A 83 14.78 -8.77 -22.14
N CYS A 84 15.47 -8.10 -21.21
CA CYS A 84 14.80 -7.27 -20.20
C CYS A 84 14.17 -6.01 -20.80
N ALA A 85 14.80 -5.41 -21.81
CA ALA A 85 14.24 -4.25 -22.52
C ALA A 85 13.00 -4.65 -23.30
N THR A 86 13.06 -5.77 -24.04
CA THR A 86 11.92 -6.31 -24.80
C THR A 86 10.75 -6.71 -23.90
N ALA A 87 11.02 -7.28 -22.72
CA ALA A 87 9.98 -7.70 -21.78
C ALA A 87 9.39 -6.55 -20.95
N CYS A 88 9.97 -5.34 -21.01
CA CYS A 88 9.54 -4.22 -20.18
C CYS A 88 8.21 -3.65 -20.70
N PRO A 89 7.12 -3.68 -19.91
CA PRO A 89 5.82 -3.16 -20.35
C PRO A 89 5.79 -1.63 -20.49
N ALA A 90 6.69 -0.93 -19.80
CA ALA A 90 6.79 0.52 -19.80
C ALA A 90 7.87 1.05 -20.76
N TYR A 91 8.59 0.17 -21.47
CA TYR A 91 9.68 0.51 -22.37
C TYR A 91 10.72 1.49 -21.77
N CYS A 92 10.98 1.40 -20.45
CA CYS A 92 11.88 2.32 -19.73
C CYS A 92 13.34 1.84 -19.66
N ILE A 93 13.67 0.70 -20.26
CA ILE A 93 15.01 0.12 -20.26
C ILE A 93 15.64 0.36 -21.63
N HIS A 94 16.78 1.04 -21.63
CA HIS A 94 17.58 1.30 -22.83
C HIS A 94 18.97 0.66 -22.68
N ILE A 95 19.42 -0.05 -23.71
CA ILE A 95 20.69 -0.80 -23.70
C ILE A 95 21.45 -0.48 -24.99
N VAL A 96 22.74 -0.18 -24.86
CA VAL A 96 23.67 -0.06 -26.00
C VAL A 96 24.80 -1.05 -25.76
N ALA A 97 24.89 -2.07 -26.60
CA ALA A 97 25.93 -3.08 -26.51
C ALA A 97 27.26 -2.55 -27.07
N ALA A 98 28.36 -3.00 -26.49
CA ALA A 98 29.72 -2.73 -26.93
C ALA A 98 30.58 -3.99 -26.73
N GLU A 99 31.71 -4.05 -27.43
CA GLU A 99 32.66 -5.15 -27.29
C GLU A 99 33.33 -5.14 -25.93
N SER A 100 33.41 -6.30 -25.29
CA SER A 100 34.09 -6.49 -24.02
C SER A 100 35.57 -6.78 -24.25
N PRO A 101 36.51 -6.17 -23.49
CA PRO A 101 37.93 -6.52 -23.54
C PRO A 101 38.23 -7.96 -23.11
N ASN A 102 37.35 -8.56 -22.30
CA ASN A 102 37.47 -9.94 -21.88
C ASN A 102 36.52 -10.80 -22.75
N PRO A 103 37.07 -11.73 -23.56
CA PRO A 103 36.27 -12.58 -24.46
C PRO A 103 35.51 -13.71 -23.74
N SER A 104 35.76 -13.90 -22.43
CA SER A 104 35.09 -14.93 -21.64
C SER A 104 33.81 -14.46 -20.93
N ILE A 105 33.38 -13.20 -21.13
CA ILE A 105 32.20 -12.61 -20.47
C ILE A 105 31.07 -12.18 -21.38
#